data_AF-A0A9X2NA22-F1
#
_entry.id   AF-A0A9X2NA22-F1
#
_cell.length_a   1.000
_cell.length_b   1.000
_cell.length_c   1.000
_cell.angle_alpha   90.00
_cell.angle_beta   90.00
_cell.angle_gamma   90.00
#
_symmetry.space_group_name_H-M   'P 1'
#
loop_
_entity.id
_entity.type
_entity.pdbx_description
1 polymer ?
#
loop_
_entity_poly.entity_id
_entity_poly.type
_entity_poly.pdbx_seq_one_letter_code
_entity_poly.pdbx_strand_id
1 'polypeptide(L)'
;MEGESFTSGSGVQIAPHAPASGGNTLGYIENGDWAGFSQVGTSGITRFSAVVSSAGAGGTIEIRDGSPTGALLGTVTVPNTGSWETFQTVSTAVTGGSGPLHLVFRGGAGSLFDIDTLTVS
;
A
#
# COMPACT_ATOMS: atom_id res chain seq x y z
N MET A 1 7.18 2.60 8.17
CA MET A 1 6.20 1.97 9.10
C MET A 1 5.72 0.69 8.48
N GLU A 2 5.30 -0.26 9.31
CA GLU A 2 4.81 -1.56 8.85
C GLU A 2 3.50 -1.42 8.07
N GLY A 3 3.33 -2.21 7.02
CA GLY A 3 2.11 -2.27 6.22
C GLY A 3 0.95 -2.78 7.06
N GLU A 4 1.18 -3.79 7.90
CA GLU A 4 0.19 -4.37 8.82
C GLU A 4 -0.19 -3.44 9.99
N SER A 5 0.40 -2.24 10.08
CA SER A 5 -0.01 -1.20 11.04
C SER A 5 -1.23 -0.38 10.59
N PHE A 6 -1.96 -0.84 9.56
CA PHE A 6 -3.21 -0.22 9.15
C PHE A 6 -4.22 -0.20 10.30
N THR A 7 -4.99 0.88 10.41
CA THR A 7 -5.96 1.07 11.50
C THR A 7 -7.40 0.86 11.06
N SER A 8 -7.63 0.76 9.76
CA SER A 8 -8.91 0.43 9.14
C SER A 8 -8.69 -0.14 7.76
N GLY A 9 -9.65 -0.89 7.22
CA GLY A 9 -9.55 -1.44 5.88
C GLY A 9 -10.79 -2.22 5.46
N SER A 10 -10.80 -2.62 4.20
CA SER A 10 -11.78 -3.53 3.62
C SER A 10 -11.06 -4.52 2.70
N GLY A 11 -11.35 -5.81 2.85
CA GLY A 11 -10.74 -6.92 2.09
C GLY A 11 -9.34 -7.34 2.56
N VAL A 12 -8.53 -6.38 3.01
CA VAL A 12 -7.15 -6.61 3.46
C VAL A 12 -7.04 -7.38 4.79
N GLN A 13 -5.95 -8.14 4.93
CA GLN A 13 -5.60 -8.87 6.15
C GLN A 13 -4.08 -8.84 6.37
N ILE A 14 -3.65 -9.27 7.54
CA ILE A 14 -2.22 -9.48 7.82
C ILE A 14 -1.80 -10.81 7.19
N ALA A 15 -0.75 -10.80 6.36
CA ALA A 15 -0.20 -11.99 5.72
C ALA A 15 1.22 -12.29 6.22
N PRO A 16 1.47 -13.50 6.77
CA PRO A 16 2.79 -13.86 7.28
C PRO A 16 3.77 -14.18 6.15
N HIS A 17 4.90 -13.47 6.14
CA HIS A 17 6.02 -13.67 5.22
C HIS A 17 7.33 -13.54 5.99
N ALA A 18 8.03 -14.66 6.21
CA ALA A 18 9.25 -14.69 7.03
C ALA A 18 10.36 -13.69 6.59
N PRO A 19 10.53 -13.38 5.28
CA PRO A 19 11.51 -12.38 4.84
C PRO A 19 11.04 -10.92 5.00
N ALA A 20 9.76 -10.67 5.29
CA ALA A 20 9.24 -9.32 5.52
C ALA A 20 9.78 -8.72 6.84
N SER A 21 9.75 -7.40 6.95
CA SER A 21 9.95 -6.71 8.23
C SER A 21 8.91 -7.23 9.24
N GLY A 22 9.36 -7.59 10.44
CA GLY A 22 8.46 -8.15 11.45
C GLY A 22 7.79 -9.49 11.10
N GLY A 23 8.12 -10.10 9.94
CA GLY A 23 7.58 -11.37 9.47
C GLY A 23 6.14 -11.30 8.94
N ASN A 24 5.59 -10.10 8.74
CA ASN A 24 4.22 -9.89 8.29
C ASN A 24 4.16 -8.79 7.24
N THR A 25 3.04 -8.76 6.52
CA THR A 25 2.72 -7.71 5.55
C THR A 25 1.23 -7.39 5.64
N LEU A 26 0.83 -6.26 5.06
CA LEU A 26 -0.54 -6.05 4.62
C LEU A 26 -0.73 -6.80 3.30
N GLY A 27 -1.61 -7.80 3.30
CA GLY A 27 -1.82 -8.70 2.18
C GLY A 27 -3.28 -9.07 1.95
N TYR A 28 -3.47 -10.16 1.18
CA TYR A 28 -4.78 -10.58 0.66
C TYR A 28 -5.48 -9.49 -0.17
N ILE A 29 -4.68 -8.60 -0.76
CA ILE A 29 -5.17 -7.43 -1.47
C ILE A 29 -5.80 -7.85 -2.80
N GLU A 30 -7.07 -7.50 -2.99
CA GLU A 30 -7.78 -7.62 -4.26
C GLU A 30 -8.16 -6.25 -4.83
N ASN A 31 -8.61 -6.23 -6.08
CA ASN A 31 -9.02 -4.99 -6.74
C ASN A 31 -10.24 -4.35 -6.03
N GLY A 32 -10.06 -3.11 -5.55
CA GLY A 32 -11.09 -2.35 -4.85
C GLY A 32 -10.90 -2.32 -3.33
N ASP A 33 -10.02 -3.15 -2.79
CA ASP A 33 -9.66 -3.14 -1.38
C ASP A 33 -8.94 -1.85 -1.00
N TRP A 34 -8.92 -1.57 0.30
CA TRP A 34 -8.26 -0.39 0.83
C TRP A 34 -7.81 -0.57 2.27
N ALA A 35 -6.83 0.24 2.66
CA ALA A 35 -6.32 0.35 4.02
C ALA A 35 -6.11 1.81 4.42
N GLY A 36 -6.52 2.15 5.64
CA GLY A 36 -6.36 3.47 6.24
C GLY A 36 -5.29 3.47 7.33
N PHE A 37 -4.50 4.54 7.39
CA PHE A 37 -3.43 4.74 8.37
C PHE A 37 -3.67 6.07 9.12
N SER A 38 -4.54 6.03 10.12
CA SER A 38 -4.97 7.24 10.85
C SER A 38 -3.84 7.98 11.58
N GLN A 39 -2.76 7.28 11.89
CA GLN A 39 -1.54 7.83 12.50
C GLN A 39 -0.66 8.61 11.50
N VAL A 40 -0.99 8.62 10.22
CA VAL A 40 -0.19 9.22 9.15
C VAL A 40 -0.96 10.36 8.51
N GLY A 41 -0.57 11.60 8.80
CA GLY A 41 -1.10 12.76 8.09
C GLY A 41 -0.45 12.91 6.72
N THR A 42 -1.22 13.44 5.75
CA THR A 42 -0.75 13.70 4.38
C THR A 42 -0.32 15.16 4.17
N SER A 43 -0.36 15.99 5.21
CA SER A 43 0.07 17.40 5.10
C SER A 43 1.56 17.49 4.81
N GLY A 44 1.91 18.26 3.78
CA GLY A 44 3.30 18.55 3.42
C GLY A 44 4.08 17.40 2.76
N ILE A 45 3.47 16.22 2.58
CA ILE A 45 4.16 15.09 1.91
C ILE A 45 4.37 15.40 0.42
N THR A 46 5.48 14.93 -0.11
CA THR A 46 5.90 15.09 -1.51
C THR A 46 6.24 13.77 -2.17
N ARG A 47 6.51 12.72 -1.39
CA ARG A 47 6.81 11.38 -1.88
C ARG A 47 6.10 10.30 -1.06
N PHE A 48 5.69 9.24 -1.75
CA PHE A 48 5.31 7.95 -1.17
C PHE A 48 6.26 6.86 -1.66
N SER A 49 6.67 5.97 -0.77
CA SER A 49 7.44 4.76 -1.08
C SER A 49 6.86 3.57 -0.31
N ALA A 50 6.91 2.38 -0.91
CA ALA A 50 6.54 1.13 -0.27
C ALA A 50 7.50 0.00 -0.66
N VAL A 51 7.74 -0.92 0.27
CA VAL A 51 8.36 -2.23 0.00
C VAL A 51 7.23 -3.22 -0.23
N VAL A 52 7.23 -3.87 -1.39
CA VAL A 52 6.11 -4.68 -1.87
C VAL A 52 6.58 -6.01 -2.45
N SER A 53 5.70 -7.02 -2.43
CA SER A 53 5.89 -8.29 -3.13
C SER A 53 4.65 -8.64 -3.98
N SER A 54 4.83 -9.42 -5.04
CA SER A 54 3.74 -9.91 -5.89
C SER A 54 4.18 -11.14 -6.68
N ALA A 55 3.43 -12.23 -6.55
CA ALA A 55 3.55 -13.39 -7.45
C ALA A 55 2.56 -13.32 -8.64
N GLY A 56 1.67 -12.33 -8.65
CA GLY A 56 0.61 -12.15 -9.66
C GLY A 56 1.00 -11.16 -10.76
N ALA A 57 0.02 -10.47 -11.33
CA ALA A 57 0.27 -9.41 -12.33
C ALA A 57 0.76 -8.08 -11.70
N GLY A 58 0.77 -7.99 -10.37
CA GLY A 58 0.91 -6.73 -9.66
C GLY A 58 -0.36 -5.88 -9.75
N GLY A 59 -0.19 -4.56 -9.70
CA GLY A 59 -1.31 -3.63 -9.75
C GLY A 59 -0.88 -2.20 -9.45
N THR A 60 -1.71 -1.47 -8.73
CA THR A 60 -1.49 -0.05 -8.46
C THR A 60 -1.99 0.32 -7.07
N ILE A 61 -1.22 1.15 -6.39
CA ILE A 61 -1.59 1.78 -5.13
C ILE A 61 -1.97 3.23 -5.44
N GLU A 62 -3.22 3.59 -5.17
CA GLU A 62 -3.68 4.98 -5.13
C GLU A 62 -3.45 5.54 -3.73
N ILE A 63 -2.72 6.65 -3.64
CA ILE A 63 -2.49 7.38 -2.39
C ILE A 63 -3.58 8.44 -2.25
N ARG A 64 -4.41 8.34 -1.22
CA ARG A 64 -5.59 9.20 -1.03
C ARG A 64 -5.62 9.92 0.30
N ASP A 65 -6.22 11.10 0.30
CA ASP A 65 -6.38 11.94 1.47
C ASP A 65 -7.71 11.71 2.19
N GLY A 66 -7.65 11.46 3.49
CA GLY A 66 -8.79 11.49 4.40
C GLY A 66 -9.73 10.28 4.35
N SER A 67 -9.95 9.70 3.17
CA SER A 67 -10.78 8.50 3.01
C SER A 67 -10.43 7.70 1.75
N PRO A 68 -10.93 6.46 1.58
CA PRO A 68 -10.74 5.67 0.37
C PRO A 68 -11.34 6.32 -0.90
N THR A 69 -12.23 7.30 -0.74
CA THR A 69 -12.82 8.05 -1.86
C THR A 69 -12.35 9.51 -1.92
N GLY A 70 -11.43 9.90 -1.03
CA GLY A 70 -10.92 11.26 -0.93
C GLY A 70 -9.97 11.63 -2.07
N ALA A 71 -9.39 12.82 -1.98
CA ALA A 71 -8.56 13.38 -3.05
C ALA A 71 -7.39 12.43 -3.38
N LEU A 72 -7.16 12.19 -4.68
CA LEU A 72 -6.03 11.41 -5.15
C LEU A 72 -4.77 12.27 -5.10
N LEU A 73 -3.82 11.87 -4.26
CA LEU A 73 -2.56 12.56 -4.04
C LEU A 73 -1.47 12.09 -5.01
N GLY A 74 -1.55 10.82 -5.41
CA GLY A 74 -0.65 10.23 -6.40
C GLY A 74 -0.93 8.74 -6.56
N THR A 75 -0.12 8.10 -7.40
CA THR A 75 -0.33 6.71 -7.79
C THR A 75 1.01 6.04 -8.04
N VAL A 76 1.20 4.81 -7.55
CA VAL A 76 2.41 4.03 -7.80
C VAL A 76 2.06 2.65 -8.32
N THR A 77 2.74 2.24 -9.40
CA THR A 77 2.60 0.90 -9.97
C THR A 77 3.40 -0.11 -9.13
N VAL A 78 2.79 -1.26 -8.86
CA VAL A 78 3.44 -2.41 -8.25
C VAL A 78 3.67 -3.47 -9.33
N PRO A 79 4.93 -3.80 -9.69
CA PRO A 79 5.22 -4.88 -10.64
C PRO A 79 5.06 -6.26 -9.99
N ASN A 80 4.98 -7.29 -10.84
CA ASN A 80 5.31 -8.66 -10.44
C ASN A 80 6.78 -8.70 -9.95
N THR A 81 7.01 -9.22 -8.73
CA THR A 81 8.37 -9.37 -8.15
C THR A 81 8.93 -10.78 -8.32
N GLY A 82 8.13 -11.72 -8.81
CA GLY A 82 8.45 -13.12 -9.04
C GLY A 82 7.95 -14.06 -7.94
N SER A 83 7.69 -13.55 -6.73
CA SER A 83 7.23 -14.34 -5.59
C SER A 83 6.68 -13.43 -4.48
N TRP A 84 5.77 -13.95 -3.66
CA TRP A 84 5.31 -13.31 -2.42
C TRP A 84 6.44 -13.08 -1.41
N GLU A 85 7.54 -13.84 -1.55
CA GLU A 85 8.73 -13.74 -0.70
C GLU A 85 9.83 -12.84 -1.30
N THR A 86 9.61 -12.26 -2.48
CA THR A 86 10.57 -11.36 -3.14
C THR A 86 10.05 -9.94 -3.07
N PHE A 87 10.77 -9.11 -2.33
CA PHE A 87 10.40 -7.73 -2.04
C PHE A 87 11.19 -6.74 -2.89
N GLN A 88 10.53 -5.68 -3.33
CA GLN A 88 11.16 -4.54 -4.00
C GLN A 88 10.56 -3.22 -3.54
N THR A 89 11.32 -2.14 -3.67
CA THR A 89 10.83 -0.79 -3.37
C THR A 89 10.19 -0.16 -4.60
N VAL A 90 8.97 0.36 -4.44
CA VAL A 90 8.30 1.23 -5.42
C VAL A 90 8.10 2.62 -4.82
N SER A 91 8.06 3.66 -5.65
CA SER A 91 7.84 5.02 -5.18
C SER A 91 7.25 5.94 -6.24
N THR A 92 6.58 7.00 -5.79
CA THR A 92 6.02 8.06 -6.64
C THR A 92 6.08 9.42 -5.95
N ALA A 93 6.10 10.49 -6.74
CA ALA A 93 5.75 11.81 -6.23
C ALA A 93 4.26 11.86 -5.89
N VAL A 94 3.92 12.67 -4.88
CA VAL A 94 2.55 12.94 -4.45
C VAL A 94 2.36 14.43 -4.20
N THR A 95 1.11 14.88 -4.23
CA THR A 95 0.72 16.20 -3.75
C THR A 95 0.21 16.06 -2.31
N GLY A 96 0.65 16.91 -1.39
CA GLY A 96 0.18 16.85 0.01
C GLY A 96 -1.33 17.12 0.14
N GLY A 97 -1.93 16.52 1.16
CA GLY A 97 -3.33 16.70 1.55
C GLY A 97 -3.49 17.36 2.91
N SER A 98 -4.57 17.04 3.62
CA SER A 98 -4.87 17.62 4.94
C SER A 98 -5.39 16.62 5.97
N GLY A 99 -5.73 15.40 5.54
CA GLY A 99 -6.27 14.34 6.37
C GLY A 99 -5.33 13.14 6.53
N PRO A 100 -5.85 12.03 7.10
CA PRO A 100 -5.11 10.78 7.24
C PRO A 100 -4.90 10.05 5.90
N LEU A 101 -3.79 9.33 5.80
CA LEU A 101 -3.45 8.52 4.63
C LEU A 101 -4.42 7.35 4.45
N HIS A 102 -4.90 7.19 3.22
CA HIS A 102 -5.59 5.99 2.75
C HIS A 102 -4.91 5.46 1.50
N LEU A 103 -4.78 4.13 1.41
CA LEU A 103 -4.31 3.43 0.23
C LEU A 103 -5.46 2.65 -0.38
N VAL A 104 -5.68 2.80 -1.68
CA VAL A 104 -6.67 2.02 -2.44
C VAL A 104 -5.95 1.19 -3.49
N PHE A 105 -6.33 -0.07 -3.60
CA PHE A 105 -5.63 -1.04 -4.42
C PHE A 105 -6.42 -1.34 -5.69
N ARG A 106 -5.73 -1.27 -6.83
CA ARG A 106 -6.32 -1.48 -8.16
C ARG A 106 -5.53 -2.53 -8.92
N GLY A 107 -6.21 -3.35 -9.69
CA GLY A 107 -5.57 -4.39 -10.49
C GLY A 107 -6.55 -5.34 -11.17
N GLY A 108 -6.03 -6.47 -11.62
CA GLY A 108 -6.82 -7.56 -12.21
C GLY A 108 -7.58 -8.37 -11.16
N ALA A 109 -8.03 -9.57 -11.56
CA ALA A 109 -8.68 -10.51 -10.66
C ALA A 109 -7.64 -11.27 -9.80
N GLY A 110 -8.04 -11.65 -8.59
CA GLY A 110 -7.20 -12.35 -7.62
C GLY A 110 -6.26 -11.43 -6.84
N SER A 111 -5.39 -12.04 -6.03
CA SER A 111 -4.45 -11.31 -5.17
C SER A 111 -3.44 -10.51 -6.00
N LEU A 112 -3.28 -9.23 -5.65
CA LEU A 112 -2.51 -8.27 -6.41
C LEU A 112 -1.04 -8.22 -5.98
N PHE A 113 -0.81 -7.85 -4.72
CA PHE A 113 0.50 -7.63 -4.12
C PHE A 113 0.34 -7.51 -2.60
N ASP A 114 1.45 -7.61 -1.87
CA ASP A 114 1.52 -7.36 -0.43
C ASP A 114 2.41 -6.15 -0.17
N ILE A 115 2.16 -5.46 0.95
CA ILE A 115 2.93 -4.29 1.40
C ILE A 115 3.59 -4.64 2.73
N ASP A 116 4.92 -4.74 2.70
CA ASP A 116 5.77 -4.96 3.87
C ASP A 116 5.89 -3.67 4.69
N THR A 117 6.47 -2.63 4.10
CA THR A 117 6.60 -1.32 4.77
C THR A 117 6.24 -0.18 3.84
N LEU A 118 5.88 0.97 4.42
CA LEU A 118 5.67 2.22 3.68
C LEU A 118 6.30 3.42 4.38
N THR A 119 6.64 4.44 3.60
CA THR A 119 7.19 5.72 4.04
C THR A 119 6.58 6.87 3.25
N VAL A 120 6.25 7.95 3.94
CA VAL A 120 5.88 9.25 3.35
C VAL A 120 6.88 10.32 3.81
N SER A 121 7.21 11.26 2.92
CA SER A 121 8.15 12.36 3.18
C SER A 121 7.78 13.62 2.42
#